data_AF-A0A947BKT7-F1
#
_entry.id   AF-A0A947BKT7-F1
#
_cell.length_a   1.000
_cell.length_b   1.000
_cell.length_c   1.000
_cell.angle_alpha   90.00
_cell.angle_beta   90.00
_cell.angle_gamma   90.00
#
_symmetry.space_group_name_H-M   'P 1'
#
loop_
_entity.id
_entity.type
_entity.pdbx_description
1 polymer ?
#
loop_
_entity_poly.entity_id
_entity_poly.type
_entity_poly.pdbx_seq_one_letter_code
_entity_poly.pdbx_strand_id
1 'polypeptide(L)' 'MEIIYLLIPISLLLLGLIVWILLWAVKDGQYDDLEGPAHRILMDEDRIVEPQKKSRRGDAG' A
#
# COMPACT_ATOMS: atom_id res chain seq x y z
N MET A 1 42.29 -18.29 6.49
CA MET A 1 42.28 -16.84 6.22
C MET A 1 41.90 -16.51 4.77
N GLU A 2 42.03 -17.44 3.82
CA GLU A 2 41.65 -17.25 2.40
C GLU A 2 40.18 -16.88 2.13
N ILE A 3 39.24 -17.42 2.93
CA ILE A 3 37.80 -17.20 2.74
C ILE A 3 37.41 -15.72 2.87
N ILE A 4 38.17 -14.93 3.63
CA ILE A 4 37.91 -13.49 3.82
C ILE A 4 38.02 -12.74 2.49
N TYR A 5 38.96 -13.13 1.62
CA TYR A 5 39.12 -12.52 0.31
C TYR A 5 37.96 -12.79 -0.64
N LEU A 6 37.20 -13.86 -0.41
CA LEU A 6 35.97 -14.16 -1.14
C LEU A 6 34.75 -13.50 -0.49
N LEU A 7 34.68 -13.46 0.84
CA LEU A 7 33.54 -12.92 1.59
C LEU A 7 33.42 -11.40 1.48
N ILE A 8 34.53 -10.65 1.49
CA ILE A 8 34.53 -9.18 1.37
C ILE A 8 33.89 -8.71 0.05
N PRO A 9 34.30 -9.17 -1.15
CA PRO A 9 33.69 -8.70 -2.39
C PRO A 9 32.22 -9.14 -2.52
N ILE A 10 31.88 -10.35 -2.06
CA ILE A 10 30.49 -10.82 -2.06
C ILE A 10 29.61 -9.94 -1.16
N SER A 11 30.08 -9.59 0.05
CA SER A 11 29.31 -8.76 0.95
C SER A 11 29.14 -7.34 0.43
N LEU A 12 30.16 -6.77 -0.21
CA LEU A 12 30.06 -5.46 -0.87
C LEU A 12 29.07 -5.46 -2.04
N LEU A 13 29.05 -6.52 -2.85
CA LEU A 13 28.08 -6.70 -3.93
C LEU A 13 26.65 -6.80 -3.40
N LEU A 14 26.44 -7.61 -2.34
CA LEU A 14 25.13 -7.75 -1.71
C LEU A 14 24.67 -6.44 -1.06
N LEU A 15 25.56 -5.73 -0.39
CA LEU A 15 25.26 -4.42 0.19
C LEU A 15 24.87 -3.41 -0.90
N GLY A 16 25.63 -3.35 -1.99
CA GLY A 16 25.33 -2.49 -3.13
C GLY A 16 24.00 -2.83 -3.78
N LEU A 17 23.68 -4.12 -3.92
CA LEU A 17 22.40 -4.58 -4.45
C LEU A 17 21.22 -4.16 -3.57
N ILE A 18 21.35 -4.32 -2.25
CA ILE A 18 20.31 -3.91 -1.29
C ILE A 18 20.07 -2.41 -1.37
N VAL A 19 21.14 -1.60 -1.36
CA VAL A 19 21.04 -0.14 -1.48
C VAL A 19 20.40 0.25 -2.81
N TRP A 20 20.78 -0.39 -3.91
CA TRP A 20 20.18 -0.15 -5.22
C TRP A 20 18.67 -0.41 -5.22
N ILE A 21 18.24 -1.57 -4.69
CA ILE A 21 16.82 -1.94 -4.61
C ILE A 21 16.06 -0.94 -3.74
N LEU A 22 16.63 -0.52 -2.61
CA LEU A 22 16.01 0.49 -1.74
C LEU A 22 15.84 1.84 -2.45
N LEU A 23 16.88 2.32 -3.16
CA LEU A 23 16.80 3.56 -3.91
C LEU A 23 15.78 3.49 -5.06
N TRP A 24 15.67 2.32 -5.70
CA TRP A 24 14.63 2.09 -6.70
C TRP A 24 13.22 2.12 -6.09
N ALA A 25 13.00 1.40 -4.99
CA ALA A 25 11.70 1.35 -4.30
C ALA A 25 11.24 2.72 -3.78
N VAL A 26 12.16 3.54 -3.26
CA VAL A 26 11.87 4.92 -2.84
C VAL A 26 11.48 5.80 -4.04
N LYS A 27 12.15 5.62 -5.18
CA LYS A 27 11.84 6.37 -6.42
C LYS A 27 10.55 5.91 -7.09
N ASP A 28 10.11 4.68 -6.89
CA ASP A 28 8.89 4.10 -7.47
C ASP A 28 7.59 4.71 -6.88
N GLY A 29 7.71 5.70 -5.98
CA GLY A 29 6.56 6.50 -5.56
C GLY A 29 5.59 5.74 -4.65
N GLN A 30 6.02 4.64 -4.02
CA GLN A 30 5.18 3.85 -3.10
C GLN A 30 4.72 4.63 -1.85
N TYR A 31 5.19 5.86 -1.67
CA TYR A 31 4.80 6.79 -0.61
C TYR A 31 3.75 7.83 -1.04
N ASP A 32 3.42 7.93 -2.33
CA ASP A 32 2.41 8.90 -2.81
C ASP A 32 0.96 8.48 -2.48
N ASP A 33 0.70 7.19 -2.23
CA ASP A 33 -0.64 6.69 -1.87
C ASP A 33 -0.81 6.44 -0.36
N LEU A 34 -0.27 7.33 0.48
CA LEU A 34 -0.58 7.37 1.92
C LEU A 34 -1.84 8.19 2.23
N GLU A 35 -2.35 8.95 1.27
CA GLU A 35 -3.55 9.81 1.44
C GLU A 35 -4.88 9.04 1.26
N GLY A 36 -4.86 7.93 0.52
CA GLY A 36 -6.06 7.15 0.18
C GLY A 36 -6.82 6.54 1.37
N PRO A 37 -6.17 5.97 2.40
CA PRO A 37 -6.86 5.38 3.54
C PRO A 37 -7.38 6.41 4.56
N ALA A 38 -6.62 7.48 4.81
CA ALA A 38 -6.96 8.49 5.81
C ALA A 38 -8.22 9.29 5.43
N HIS A 39 -8.41 9.57 4.14
CA HIS A 39 -9.57 10.30 3.66
C HIS A 39 -10.89 9.50 3.74
N ARG A 40 -10.82 8.16 3.70
CA ARG A 40 -12.01 7.31 3.82
C ARG A 40 -12.54 7.20 5.25
N ILE A 41 -11.64 7.14 6.23
CA ILE A 41 -12.02 7.05 7.66
C ILE A 41 -12.76 8.30 8.15
N LEU A 42 -12.41 9.49 7.63
CA LEU A 42 -13.05 10.77 8.01
C LEU A 42 -14.35 11.06 7.24
N MET A 43 -14.61 10.40 6.10
CA MET A 43 -15.76 10.65 5.22
C MET A 43 -16.90 9.62 5.39
N ASP A 44 -16.69 8.57 6.20
CA ASP A 44 -17.69 7.50 6.42
C ASP A 44 -18.73 7.84 7.51
N GLU A 45 -18.55 8.92 8.27
CA GLU A 45 -19.50 9.35 9.31
C GLU A 45 -20.75 10.08 8.77
N ASP A 46 -20.71 10.58 7.52
CA ASP A 46 -21.80 11.35 6.91
C ASP A 46 -22.76 10.52 6.06
N ARG A 47 -22.55 9.20 5.95
CA ARG A 47 -23.53 8.31 5.32
C ARG A 47 -24.66 8.01 6.30
N ILE A 48 -25.51 9.02 6.51
CA ILE A 48 -26.87 8.84 7.01
C ILE A 48 -27.53 7.83 6.06
N VAL A 49 -27.63 6.59 6.50
CA VAL A 49 -28.36 5.54 5.80
C VAL A 49 -29.82 5.96 5.84
N GLU A 50 -30.29 6.65 4.78
CA GLU A 50 -31.72 6.92 4.63
C GLU A 50 -32.45 5.58 4.71
N PRO A 51 -33.43 5.43 5.62
CA PRO A 51 -34.17 4.18 5.73
C PRO A 51 -34.93 3.99 4.43
N GLN A 52 -34.48 3.01 3.63
CA GLN A 52 -35.14 2.50 2.44
C GLN A 52 -36.65 2.44 2.69
N LYS A 53 -37.35 3.45 2.19
CA LYS A 53 -38.79 3.60 2.31
C LYS A 53 -39.41 2.50 1.47
N LYS A 54 -39.68 1.38 2.15
CA LYS A 54 -40.58 0.28 1.79
C LYS A 54 -41.68 0.73 0.81
N SER A 55 -41.44 0.59 -0.49
CA SER A 55 -42.49 0.68 -1.49
C SER A 55 -43.22 -0.65 -1.53
N ARG A 56 -44.18 -0.79 -0.60
CA ARG A 56 -45.33 -1.67 -0.81
C ARG A 56 -46.16 -1.06 -1.95
N ARG A 57 -45.93 -1.48 -3.19
CA ARG A 57 -46.96 -1.41 -4.23
C ARG A 57 -46.59 -2.32 -5.40
N GLY A 58 -47.24 -3.46 -5.43
CA GLY A 58 -47.17 -4.49 -6.46
C GLY A 58 -48.22 -5.56 -6.18
N ASP A 59 -49.39 -5.12 -5.72
CA ASP A 59 -50.62 -5.91 -5.71
C ASP A 59 -51.39 -5.46 -6.96
N ALA A 60 -51.28 -6.26 -8.01
CA ALA A 60 -52.18 -6.37 -9.16
C ALA A 60 -51.53 -7.34 -10.16
N GLY A 61 -51.87 -8.62 -10.03
CA GLY A 61 -51.64 -9.68 -11.01
C GLY A 61 -52.72 -10.72 -10.86
#